data_AF-A0A151T6U1-F1
#
_entry.id   AF-A0A151T6U1-F1
#
_cell.length_a   1.000
_cell.length_b   1.000
_cell.length_c   1.000
_cell.angle_alpha   90.00
_cell.angle_beta   90.00
_cell.angle_gamma   90.00
#
_symmetry.space_group_name_H-M   'P 1'
#
loop_
_entity.id
_entity.type
_entity.pdbx_description
1 polymer ?
#
loop_
_entity_poly.entity_id
_entity_poly.type
_entity_poly.pdbx_seq_one_letter_code
_entity_poly.pdbx_strand_id
1 'polypeptide(L)'
;MVSDRVEMHHNVGLQRDNWNTLLLNSANMITLSAAIMSGMAATCPVGSNETLLALKLSSTLLFCAATVLLLVMNKIQPSQLAEEQRNATRLFKQLQTKMEATIALRSPSEEDVNDAIEKVLALDRAYPLPLLGAMLDKFPEKFEPTVWWPRPISITTSQHTKEEEEWVE
;
A
#
# COMPACT_ATOMS: atom_id res chain seq x y z
N MET A 1 15.43 -4.64 -4.36
CA MET A 1 14.63 -3.40 -4.46
C MET A 1 13.38 -3.58 -5.31
N VAL A 2 13.48 -3.95 -6.60
CA VAL A 2 12.27 -4.18 -7.44
C VAL A 2 11.45 -5.38 -6.96
N SER A 3 12.08 -6.50 -6.60
CA SER A 3 11.37 -7.68 -6.04
C SER A 3 10.61 -7.37 -4.74
N ASP A 4 11.19 -6.55 -3.88
CA ASP A 4 10.58 -6.12 -2.61
C ASP A 4 9.34 -5.23 -2.87
N ARG A 5 9.42 -4.34 -3.86
CA ARG A 5 8.27 -3.53 -4.31
C ARG A 5 7.16 -4.36 -4.95
N VAL A 6 7.51 -5.40 -5.71
CA VAL A 6 6.54 -6.37 -6.24
C VAL A 6 5.79 -7.06 -5.10
N GLU A 7 6.49 -7.53 -4.08
CA GLU A 7 5.90 -8.21 -2.92
C GLU A 7 5.01 -7.28 -2.10
N MET A 8 5.47 -6.04 -1.87
CA MET A 8 4.70 -5.02 -1.15
C MET A 8 3.41 -4.65 -1.86
N HIS A 9 3.43 -4.30 -3.16
CA HIS A 9 2.22 -4.01 -3.92
C HIS A 9 1.27 -5.21 -3.97
N HIS A 10 1.82 -6.43 -4.07
CA HIS A 10 1.02 -7.65 -4.06
C HIS A 10 0.28 -7.86 -2.73
N ASN A 11 0.99 -7.73 -1.61
CA ASN A 11 0.42 -7.92 -0.27
C ASN A 11 -0.62 -6.84 0.06
N VAL A 12 -0.35 -5.59 -0.30
CA VAL A 12 -1.30 -4.47 -0.12
C VAL A 12 -2.55 -4.67 -0.98
N GLY A 13 -2.41 -5.16 -2.22
CA GLY A 13 -3.55 -5.53 -3.06
C GLY A 13 -4.42 -6.62 -2.42
N LEU A 14 -3.80 -7.66 -1.87
CA LEU A 14 -4.50 -8.75 -1.18
C LEU A 14 -5.23 -8.26 0.09
N GLN A 15 -4.58 -7.41 0.87
CA GLN A 15 -5.17 -6.81 2.06
C GLN A 15 -6.44 -6.02 1.71
N ARG A 16 -6.41 -5.25 0.62
CA ARG A 16 -7.55 -4.44 0.16
C ARG A 16 -8.70 -5.29 -0.35
N ASP A 17 -8.41 -6.39 -1.03
CA ASP A 17 -9.43 -7.35 -1.47
C ASP A 17 -10.10 -8.06 -0.28
N ASN A 18 -9.31 -8.46 0.72
CA ASN A 18 -9.83 -9.01 1.97
C ASN A 18 -10.70 -7.98 2.71
N TRP A 19 -10.25 -6.72 2.80
CA TRP A 19 -11.05 -5.64 3.39
C TRP A 19 -12.36 -5.42 2.65
N ASN A 20 -12.34 -5.41 1.32
CA ASN A 20 -13.55 -5.29 0.52
C ASN A 20 -14.55 -6.42 0.85
N THR A 21 -14.07 -7.65 0.90
CA THR A 21 -14.89 -8.83 1.24
C THR A 21 -15.45 -8.76 2.66
N LEU A 22 -14.62 -8.42 3.64
CA LEU A 22 -15.02 -8.32 5.05
C LEU A 22 -16.02 -7.19 5.30
N LEU A 23 -15.76 -6.01 4.76
CA LEU A 23 -16.62 -4.84 4.95
C LEU A 23 -17.97 -5.05 4.24
N LEU A 24 -17.99 -5.67 3.05
CA LEU A 24 -19.23 -6.00 2.36
C LEU A 24 -20.05 -7.05 3.11
N ASN A 25 -19.40 -8.12 3.58
CA ASN A 25 -20.08 -9.18 4.32
C ASN A 25 -20.65 -8.66 5.66
N SER A 26 -19.89 -7.84 6.37
CA SER A 26 -20.37 -7.22 7.63
C SER A 26 -21.52 -6.24 7.39
N ALA A 27 -21.47 -5.40 6.35
CA ALA A 27 -22.58 -4.53 5.98
C ALA A 27 -23.86 -5.33 5.69
N ASN A 28 -23.73 -6.44 4.95
CA ASN A 28 -24.84 -7.33 4.64
C ASN A 28 -25.42 -7.98 5.90
N MET A 29 -24.56 -8.49 6.80
CA MET A 29 -24.99 -9.12 8.06
C MET A 29 -25.63 -8.12 9.03
N ILE A 30 -25.11 -6.90 9.14
CA ILE A 30 -25.70 -5.83 9.94
C ILE A 30 -27.09 -5.47 9.38
N THR A 31 -27.20 -5.31 8.06
CA THR A 31 -28.47 -5.01 7.38
C THR A 31 -29.50 -6.13 7.60
N LEU A 32 -29.06 -7.39 7.47
CA LEU A 32 -29.90 -8.57 7.73
C LEU A 32 -30.37 -8.61 9.19
N SER A 33 -29.47 -8.36 10.14
CA SER A 33 -29.79 -8.33 11.58
C SER A 33 -30.78 -7.20 11.90
N ALA A 34 -30.58 -6.03 11.31
CA ALA A 34 -31.49 -4.89 11.43
C ALA A 34 -32.89 -5.23 10.87
N ALA A 35 -32.95 -5.90 9.72
CA ALA A 35 -34.21 -6.35 9.12
C ALA A 35 -34.94 -7.37 9.99
N ILE A 36 -34.22 -8.36 10.55
CA ILE A 36 -34.80 -9.33 11.49
C ILE A 36 -35.35 -8.62 12.74
N MET A 37 -34.60 -7.70 13.33
CA MET A 37 -35.05 -6.93 14.50
C MET A 37 -36.27 -6.06 14.19
N SER A 38 -36.31 -5.43 13.03
CA SER A 38 -37.47 -4.65 12.54
C SER A 38 -38.69 -5.55 12.31
N GLY A 39 -38.48 -6.73 11.73
CA GLY A 39 -39.53 -7.74 11.52
C GLY A 39 -40.09 -8.28 12.85
N MET A 40 -39.23 -8.59 13.81
CA MET A 40 -39.64 -9.00 15.17
C MET A 40 -40.41 -7.90 15.90
N ALA A 41 -40.00 -6.64 15.74
CA ALA A 41 -40.73 -5.50 16.30
C ALA A 41 -42.16 -5.42 15.74
N ALA A 42 -42.39 -5.77 14.46
CA ALA A 42 -43.71 -5.73 13.84
C ALA A 42 -44.67 -6.82 14.34
N THR A 43 -44.16 -7.92 14.91
CA THR A 43 -44.96 -9.06 15.38
C THR A 43 -45.08 -9.14 16.91
N CYS A 44 -44.54 -8.17 17.64
CA CYS A 44 -44.58 -8.13 19.10
C CYS A 44 -46.02 -8.00 19.66
N PRO A 45 -46.39 -8.73 20.73
CA PRO A 45 -47.73 -8.66 21.33
C PRO A 45 -48.08 -7.27 21.91
N VAL A 46 -49.39 -6.96 21.94
CA VAL A 46 -49.92 -5.74 22.57
C VAL A 46 -49.61 -5.77 24.07
N GLY A 47 -48.64 -4.97 24.52
CA GLY A 47 -48.20 -4.86 25.92
C GLY A 47 -46.68 -4.83 26.12
N SER A 48 -45.87 -5.22 25.15
CA SER A 48 -44.40 -5.23 25.25
C SER A 48 -43.75 -3.92 24.78
N ASN A 49 -44.18 -2.79 25.36
CA ASN A 49 -43.80 -1.45 24.89
C ASN A 49 -42.28 -1.17 24.99
N GLU A 50 -41.62 -1.65 26.05
CA GLU A 50 -40.18 -1.45 26.26
C GLU A 50 -39.33 -2.27 25.29
N THR A 51 -39.66 -3.56 25.10
CA THR A 51 -38.97 -4.45 24.16
C THR A 51 -39.17 -4.02 22.71
N LEU A 52 -40.37 -3.55 22.36
CA LEU A 52 -40.68 -3.02 21.03
C LEU A 52 -39.84 -1.78 20.69
N LEU A 53 -39.71 -0.86 21.66
CA LEU A 53 -38.88 0.32 21.52
C LEU A 53 -37.41 -0.06 21.35
N ALA A 54 -36.90 -0.99 22.18
CA ALA A 54 -35.52 -1.46 22.11
C ALA A 54 -35.19 -2.10 20.75
N LEU A 55 -36.08 -2.93 20.20
CA LEU A 55 -35.91 -3.55 18.89
C LEU A 55 -35.92 -2.52 17.75
N LYS A 56 -36.83 -1.54 17.79
CA LYS A 56 -36.86 -0.45 16.81
C LYS A 56 -35.58 0.38 16.85
N LEU A 57 -35.18 0.86 18.03
CA LEU A 57 -33.95 1.63 18.20
C LEU A 57 -32.71 0.85 17.75
N SER A 58 -32.62 -0.43 18.11
CA SER A 58 -31.52 -1.30 17.68
C SER A 58 -31.50 -1.47 16.16
N SER A 59 -32.66 -1.74 15.55
CA SER A 59 -32.75 -1.87 14.09
C SER A 59 -32.35 -0.58 13.36
N THR A 60 -32.81 0.58 13.84
CA THR A 60 -32.43 1.88 13.26
C THR A 60 -30.93 2.14 13.42
N LEU A 61 -30.37 1.88 14.61
CA LEU A 61 -28.94 2.03 14.86
C LEU A 61 -28.11 1.14 13.94
N LEU A 62 -28.51 -0.13 13.74
CA LEU A 62 -27.84 -1.05 12.84
C LEU A 62 -27.94 -0.61 11.37
N PHE A 63 -29.09 -0.11 10.91
CA PHE A 63 -29.21 0.48 9.57
C PHE A 63 -28.31 1.71 9.39
N CYS A 64 -28.22 2.57 10.41
CA CYS A 64 -27.28 3.69 10.42
C CYS A 64 -25.82 3.19 10.34
N ALA A 65 -25.46 2.18 11.13
CA ALA A 65 -24.12 1.59 11.11
C ALA A 65 -23.77 0.99 9.74
N ALA A 66 -24.69 0.24 9.13
CA ALA A 66 -24.51 -0.30 7.77
C ALA A 66 -24.33 0.82 6.74
N THR A 67 -25.09 1.91 6.85
CA THR A 67 -25.00 3.06 5.94
C THR A 67 -23.66 3.78 6.06
N VAL A 68 -23.17 3.99 7.29
CA VAL A 68 -21.84 4.57 7.54
C VAL A 68 -20.75 3.69 6.94
N LEU A 69 -20.83 2.37 7.15
CA LEU A 69 -19.87 1.42 6.60
C LEU A 69 -19.83 1.47 5.07
N LEU A 70 -20.98 1.50 4.42
CA LEU A 70 -21.09 1.63 2.97
C LEU A 70 -20.56 2.97 2.45
N LEU A 71 -20.77 4.07 3.18
CA LEU A 71 -20.24 5.38 2.81
C LEU A 71 -18.71 5.41 2.87
N VAL A 72 -18.13 4.82 3.92
CA VAL A 72 -16.68 4.67 4.09
C VAL A 72 -16.10 3.79 2.99
N MET A 73 -16.73 2.66 2.67
CA MET A 73 -16.34 1.79 1.56
C MET A 73 -16.41 2.50 0.21
N ASN A 74 -17.45 3.31 -0.04
CA ASN A 74 -17.61 4.05 -1.28
C ASN A 74 -16.55 5.17 -1.42
N LYS A 75 -16.07 5.75 -0.31
CA LYS A 75 -14.97 6.73 -0.34
C LYS A 75 -13.59 6.09 -0.51
N ILE A 76 -13.34 4.95 0.11
CA ILE A 76 -12.04 4.26 0.04
C ILE A 76 -11.90 3.46 -1.27
N GLN A 77 -13.02 2.97 -1.81
CA GLN A 77 -13.09 2.09 -2.98
C GLN A 77 -12.02 1.00 -2.96
N PRO A 78 -12.05 0.12 -1.93
CA PRO A 78 -10.99 -0.86 -1.70
C PRO A 78 -10.77 -1.78 -2.90
N SER A 79 -11.80 -2.08 -3.69
CA SER A 79 -11.70 -2.85 -4.93
C SER A 79 -10.90 -2.16 -6.03
N GLN A 80 -11.13 -0.86 -6.27
CA GLN A 80 -10.36 -0.08 -7.25
C GLN A 80 -8.90 0.02 -6.85
N LEU A 81 -8.68 0.33 -5.57
CA LEU A 81 -7.35 0.47 -5.04
C LEU A 81 -6.59 -0.87 -5.03
N ALA A 82 -7.27 -2.01 -4.82
CA ALA A 82 -6.67 -3.33 -4.97
C ALA A 82 -6.20 -3.60 -6.41
N GLU A 83 -7.00 -3.17 -7.41
CA GLU A 83 -6.67 -3.37 -8.82
C GLU A 83 -5.51 -2.47 -9.27
N GLU A 84 -5.44 -1.23 -8.79
CA GLU A 84 -4.28 -0.36 -9.02
C GLU A 84 -2.98 -0.97 -8.48
N GLN A 85 -3.02 -1.61 -7.30
CA GLN A 85 -1.85 -2.31 -6.75
C GLN A 85 -1.50 -3.58 -7.54
N ARG A 86 -2.50 -4.32 -8.04
CA ARG A 86 -2.28 -5.47 -8.92
C ARG A 86 -1.62 -5.04 -10.24
N ASN A 87 -2.04 -3.90 -10.80
CA ASN A 87 -1.43 -3.33 -12.00
C ASN A 87 0.02 -2.85 -11.74
N ALA A 88 0.28 -2.17 -10.62
CA ALA A 88 1.62 -1.80 -10.21
C ALA A 88 2.54 -3.03 -10.06
N THR A 89 2.05 -4.08 -9.41
CA THR A 89 2.76 -5.37 -9.27
C THR A 89 3.14 -5.95 -10.63
N ARG A 90 2.22 -5.94 -11.60
CA ARG A 90 2.48 -6.43 -12.96
C ARG A 90 3.56 -5.62 -13.67
N LEU A 91 3.52 -4.29 -13.56
CA LEU A 91 4.51 -3.40 -14.18
C LEU A 91 5.90 -3.58 -13.56
N PHE A 92 6.02 -3.70 -12.24
CA PHE A 92 7.30 -3.99 -11.58
C PHE A 92 7.84 -5.38 -11.95
N LYS A 93 6.98 -6.40 -12.12
CA LYS A 93 7.39 -7.72 -12.63
C LYS A 93 7.92 -7.66 -14.06
N GLN A 94 7.25 -6.92 -14.95
CA GLN A 94 7.72 -6.73 -16.32
C GLN A 94 9.10 -6.06 -16.36
N LEU A 95 9.31 -5.06 -15.51
CA LEU A 95 10.60 -4.38 -15.38
C LEU A 95 11.68 -5.32 -14.84
N GLN A 96 11.36 -6.15 -13.85
CA GLN A 96 12.27 -7.18 -13.33
C GLN A 96 12.68 -8.17 -14.43
N THR A 97 11.71 -8.75 -15.16
CA THR A 97 11.99 -9.69 -16.24
C THR A 97 12.83 -9.06 -17.35
N LYS A 98 12.61 -7.77 -17.65
CA LYS A 98 13.44 -7.04 -18.63
C LYS A 98 14.89 -6.88 -18.14
N MET A 99 15.10 -6.53 -16.87
CA MET A 99 16.45 -6.44 -16.32
C MET A 99 17.15 -7.81 -16.29
N GLU A 100 16.46 -8.86 -15.87
CA GLU A 100 16.98 -10.24 -15.86
C GLU A 100 17.35 -10.72 -17.28
N ALA A 101 16.50 -10.42 -18.27
CA ALA A 101 16.78 -10.72 -19.67
C ALA A 101 18.00 -9.97 -20.19
N THR A 102 18.12 -8.66 -19.91
CA THR A 102 19.28 -7.86 -20.31
C THR A 102 20.58 -8.41 -19.72
N ILE A 103 20.58 -8.76 -18.43
CA ILE A 103 21.73 -9.35 -17.73
C ILE A 103 22.10 -10.73 -18.29
N ALA A 104 21.09 -11.54 -18.66
CA ALA A 104 21.31 -12.88 -19.24
C ALA A 104 21.84 -12.82 -20.69
N LEU A 105 21.46 -11.80 -21.46
CA LEU A 105 21.85 -11.63 -22.86
C LEU A 105 23.21 -10.92 -23.04
N ARG A 106 23.57 -9.99 -22.14
CA ARG A 106 24.77 -9.15 -22.27
C ARG A 106 25.22 -8.60 -20.90
N SER A 107 26.51 -8.27 -20.78
CA SER A 107 27.02 -7.47 -19.65
C SER A 107 26.35 -6.08 -19.63
N PRO A 108 25.60 -5.72 -18.58
CA PRO A 108 24.80 -4.50 -18.55
C PRO A 108 25.67 -3.26 -18.77
N SER A 109 25.24 -2.37 -19.66
CA SER A 109 25.90 -1.07 -19.88
C SER A 109 25.39 -0.02 -18.89
N GLU A 110 26.12 1.08 -18.74
CA GLU A 110 25.72 2.20 -17.88
C GLU A 110 24.36 2.80 -18.33
N GLU A 111 24.09 2.83 -19.63
CA GLU A 111 22.81 3.26 -20.20
C GLU A 111 21.66 2.32 -19.83
N ASP A 112 21.87 0.99 -19.84
CA ASP A 112 20.85 0.01 -19.44
C ASP A 112 20.49 0.13 -17.96
N VAL A 113 21.49 0.45 -17.12
CA VAL A 113 21.31 0.67 -15.68
C VAL A 113 20.55 1.98 -15.42
N ASN A 114 20.90 3.05 -16.13
CA ASN A 114 20.23 4.34 -15.99
C ASN A 114 18.76 4.27 -16.47
N ASP A 115 18.48 3.60 -17.59
CA ASP A 115 17.12 3.35 -18.09
C ASP A 115 16.27 2.52 -17.11
N ALA A 116 16.87 1.50 -16.48
CA ALA A 116 16.20 0.70 -15.47
C ALA A 116 15.86 1.54 -14.21
N ILE A 117 16.80 2.36 -13.73
CA ILE A 117 16.59 3.25 -12.58
C ILE A 117 15.50 4.28 -12.86
N GLU A 118 15.52 4.92 -14.04
CA GLU A 118 14.51 5.90 -14.44
C GLU A 118 13.11 5.27 -14.48
N LYS A 119 12.97 4.05 -15.00
CA LYS A 119 11.70 3.32 -15.03
C LYS A 119 11.22 2.92 -13.64
N VAL A 120 12.11 2.51 -12.74
CA VAL A 120 11.77 2.22 -11.34
C VAL A 120 11.26 3.49 -10.64
N LEU A 121 11.92 4.64 -10.85
CA LEU A 121 11.53 5.93 -10.27
C LEU A 121 10.21 6.45 -10.85
N ALA A 122 10.01 6.34 -12.16
CA ALA A 122 8.77 6.71 -12.82
C ALA A 122 7.60 5.87 -12.30
N LEU A 123 7.81 4.56 -12.09
CA LEU A 123 6.78 3.67 -11.58
C LEU A 123 6.47 3.91 -10.09
N ASP A 124 7.48 4.28 -9.29
CA ASP A 124 7.30 4.71 -7.89
C ASP A 124 6.44 5.98 -7.78
N ARG A 125 6.67 6.93 -8.70
CA ARG A 125 5.93 8.18 -8.76
C ARG A 125 4.52 8.01 -9.29
N ALA A 126 4.32 7.07 -10.23
CA ALA A 126 3.01 6.79 -10.83
C ALA A 126 2.11 5.94 -9.91
N TYR A 127 2.70 5.04 -9.12
CA TYR A 127 2.00 4.21 -8.15
C TYR A 127 2.60 4.42 -6.76
N PRO A 128 2.44 5.62 -6.17
CA PRO A 128 2.79 5.79 -4.77
C PRO A 128 2.00 4.76 -3.96
N LEU A 129 2.51 4.38 -2.79
CA LEU A 129 1.77 3.54 -1.84
C LEU A 129 1.06 4.44 -0.82
N PRO A 130 -0.10 5.04 -1.13
CA PRO A 130 -0.93 5.65 -0.11
C PRO A 130 -1.59 4.51 0.68
N LEU A 131 -1.18 4.36 1.93
CA LEU A 131 -1.96 3.69 2.97
C LEU A 131 -3.02 4.71 3.41
N LEU A 132 -4.29 4.31 3.46
CA LEU A 132 -5.46 5.14 3.80
C LEU A 132 -5.14 6.45 4.55
N GLY A 133 -5.44 7.61 3.94
CA GLY A 133 -5.69 8.89 4.63
C GLY A 133 -4.53 9.45 5.47
N ALA A 134 -3.94 10.55 5.00
CA ALA A 134 -2.74 11.20 5.52
C ALA A 134 -1.45 10.42 5.17
N MET A 135 -0.73 11.01 4.23
CA MET A 135 0.72 11.18 4.27
C MET A 135 1.31 10.71 5.61
N LEU A 136 1.94 9.53 5.62
CA LEU A 136 2.97 9.27 6.62
C LEU A 136 3.95 10.43 6.46
N ASP A 137 3.98 11.31 7.46
CA ASP A 137 4.77 12.54 7.57
C ASP A 137 6.29 12.28 7.65
N LYS A 138 6.75 11.15 7.12
CA LYS A 138 8.13 10.68 7.20
C LYS A 138 8.56 10.02 5.90
N PHE A 139 8.52 10.80 4.82
CA PHE A 139 9.67 10.73 3.93
C PHE A 139 10.82 11.47 4.64
N PRO A 140 11.99 10.82 4.87
CA PRO A 140 13.14 11.53 5.42
C PRO A 140 13.53 12.67 4.47
N GLU A 141 13.84 13.83 5.04
CA GLU A 141 14.15 15.07 4.32
C GLU A 141 15.34 14.93 3.33
N LYS A 142 16.14 13.88 3.49
CA LYS A 142 17.18 13.46 2.55
C LYS A 142 16.95 12.04 2.07
N PHE A 143 16.62 11.90 0.80
CA PHE A 143 16.59 10.64 0.06
C PHE A 143 17.95 10.47 -0.63
N GLU A 144 18.84 9.67 -0.05
CA GLU A 144 20.06 9.27 -0.75
C GLU A 144 19.75 8.03 -1.62
N PRO A 145 20.10 8.04 -2.92
CA PRO A 145 19.91 6.89 -3.78
C PRO A 145 20.62 5.68 -3.16
N THR A 146 19.93 4.56 -2.99
CA THR A 146 20.58 3.32 -2.58
C THR A 146 21.50 2.87 -3.72
N VAL A 147 22.80 3.14 -3.58
CA VAL A 147 23.84 2.72 -4.52
C VAL A 147 24.04 1.22 -4.37
N TRP A 148 23.43 0.45 -5.27
CA TRP A 148 23.40 -1.01 -5.25
C TRP A 148 24.58 -1.65 -6.01
N TRP A 149 25.45 -0.86 -6.63
CA TRP A 149 26.66 -1.35 -7.30
C TRP A 149 27.91 -1.12 -6.42
N PRO A 150 28.91 -2.02 -6.48
CA PRO A 150 30.15 -1.83 -5.76
C PRO A 150 30.86 -0.58 -6.29
N ARG A 151 31.14 0.38 -5.40
CA ARG A 151 32.01 1.50 -5.74
C ARG A 151 33.37 0.94 -6.16
N PRO A 152 33.98 1.45 -7.24
CA PRO A 152 35.34 1.03 -7.59
C PRO A 152 36.23 1.28 -6.38
N ILE A 153 36.86 0.22 -5.88
CA ILE A 153 37.80 0.31 -4.78
C ILE A 153 38.97 1.13 -5.30
N SER A 154 39.06 2.39 -4.89
CA SER A 154 40.29 3.17 -5.07
C SER A 154 41.33 2.55 -4.14
N ILE A 155 42.12 1.62 -4.67
CA ILE A 155 43.38 1.22 -4.04
C ILE A 155 44.30 2.42 -4.22
N THR A 156 44.35 3.31 -3.23
CA THR A 156 45.43 4.28 -3.13
C THR A 156 46.32 3.86 -1.97
N THR A 157 47.32 3.08 -2.37
CA THR A 157 48.54 2.73 -1.67
C THR A 157 48.95 3.75 -0.61
N SER A 158 49.01 3.33 0.65
CA SER A 158 49.80 4.01 1.66
C SER A 158 51.28 3.86 1.29
N GLN A 159 51.98 4.97 1.04
CA GLN A 159 53.40 5.14 1.38
C GLN A 159 53.89 6.56 1.10
N HIS A 160 54.55 7.14 2.13
CA HIS A 160 55.60 8.18 2.05
C HIS A 160 55.17 9.55 1.49
N THR A 161 55.18 10.65 2.26
CA THR A 161 56.42 11.31 2.69
C THR A 161 56.14 12.19 3.91
N LYS A 162 57.00 12.06 4.91
CA LYS A 162 57.14 12.92 6.09
C LYS A 162 57.82 14.24 5.72
N GLU A 163 57.62 15.25 6.56
CA GLU A 163 58.60 16.31 6.85
C GLU A 163 58.98 17.25 5.69
N GLU A 164 58.23 18.35 5.53
CA GLU A 164 58.74 19.69 5.14
C GLU A 164 57.51 20.63 5.07
N GLU A 165 57.24 21.41 6.13
CA GLU A 165 56.47 22.68 6.14
C GLU A 165 56.10 23.12 7.58
N GLU A 166 57.01 22.98 8.55
CA GLU A 166 56.83 23.56 9.89
C GLU A 166 58.08 24.32 10.33
N TRP A 167 58.58 25.24 9.48
CA TRP A 167 59.49 26.32 9.86
C TRP A 167 59.39 27.51 8.88
N VAL A 168 58.20 28.09 8.73
CA VAL A 168 58.08 29.53 8.37
C VAL A 168 56.85 30.07 9.09
N GLU A 169 57.01 30.42 10.38
CA GLU A 169 56.46 31.61 11.03
C GLU A 169 56.95 31.72 12.48
#